data_AF-A0A8J6N7L0-F1
#
_entry.id   AF-A0A8J6N7L0-F1
#
_cell.length_a   1.000
_cell.length_b   1.000
_cell.length_c   1.000
_cell.angle_alpha   90.00
_cell.angle_beta   90.00
_cell.angle_gamma   90.00
#
_symmetry.space_group_name_H-M   'P 1'
#
loop_
_entity.id
_entity.type
_entity.pdbx_description
1 polymer ?
#
loop_
_entity_poly.entity_id
_entity_poly.type
_entity_poly.pdbx_seq_one_letter_code
_entity_poly.pdbx_strand_id
1 'polypeptide(L)'
;MSNIRMYGEIRTDYDCEATGLPAERWGEAVFKVGEEDIVLEVSVEENVIVSIMAGDDAVWKGTLEGLKKMLKGEIKMNSQPAG
;
A
#
# COMPACT_ATOMS: atom_id res chain seq x y z
N MET A 1 4.85 -14.99 -25.95
CA MET A 1 4.98 -14.18 -24.73
C MET A 1 4.35 -12.82 -25.02
N SER A 2 3.10 -12.62 -24.64
CA SER A 2 2.60 -11.25 -24.48
C SER A 2 3.55 -10.59 -23.48
N ASN A 3 4.19 -9.49 -23.87
CA ASN A 3 5.12 -8.80 -22.98
C ASN A 3 4.33 -8.41 -21.72
N ILE A 4 4.70 -8.96 -20.56
CA ILE A 4 4.17 -8.51 -19.28
C ILE A 4 4.54 -7.03 -19.19
N ARG A 5 3.54 -6.16 -19.26
CA ARG A 5 3.70 -4.71 -19.14
C ARG A 5 3.30 -4.32 -17.74
N MET A 6 4.15 -3.50 -17.12
CA MET A 6 3.91 -2.93 -15.80
C MET A 6 3.71 -1.42 -15.96
N TYR A 7 2.70 -0.90 -15.29
CA TYR A 7 2.50 0.54 -15.10
C TYR A 7 2.62 0.86 -13.61
N GLY A 8 3.23 2.00 -13.29
CA GLY A 8 3.42 2.44 -11.91
C GLY A 8 2.84 3.84 -11.71
N GLU A 9 2.19 4.05 -10.58
CA GLU A 9 1.64 5.33 -10.14
C GLU A 9 2.03 5.57 -8.68
N ILE A 10 2.38 6.81 -8.34
CA ILE A 10 2.54 7.24 -6.96
C ILE A 10 1.56 8.38 -6.74
N ARG A 11 0.70 8.22 -5.74
CA ARG A 11 -0.28 9.21 -5.30
C ARG A 11 0.11 9.66 -3.90
N THR A 12 -0.08 10.95 -3.64
CA THR A 12 -0.02 11.51 -2.29
C THR A 12 -1.26 12.36 -2.10
N ASP A 13 -1.53 12.82 -0.88
CA ASP A 13 -2.66 13.73 -0.59
C ASP A 13 -2.69 15.01 -1.46
N TYR A 14 -1.60 15.29 -2.19
CA TYR A 14 -1.43 16.43 -3.08
C TYR A 14 -2.36 16.45 -4.30
N ASP A 15 -2.93 15.32 -4.71
CA ASP A 15 -3.96 15.30 -5.78
C ASP A 15 -5.33 15.86 -5.32
N CYS A 16 -5.48 16.23 -4.04
CA CYS A 16 -6.73 16.75 -3.47
C CYS A 16 -6.72 18.23 -3.04
N GLU A 17 -5.58 18.92 -2.85
CA GLU A 17 -5.57 20.29 -2.27
C GLU A 17 -4.66 21.30 -2.99
N ALA A 18 -5.28 22.20 -3.75
CA ALA A 18 -4.69 23.24 -4.60
C ALA A 18 -3.98 24.43 -3.89
N THR A 19 -3.48 24.31 -2.65
CA THR A 19 -3.10 25.51 -1.85
C THR A 19 -1.86 25.38 -0.93
N GLY A 20 -0.74 24.85 -1.41
CA GLY A 20 0.59 25.32 -0.99
C GLY A 20 1.11 25.04 0.44
N LEU A 21 0.77 23.92 1.08
CA LEU A 21 1.42 23.39 2.32
C LEU A 21 1.54 21.83 2.27
N PRO A 22 2.38 21.15 3.09
CA PRO A 22 3.08 19.91 2.73
C PRO A 22 2.29 18.60 2.91
N ALA A 23 2.44 17.70 1.94
CA ALA A 23 1.93 16.33 1.93
C ALA A 23 2.62 15.46 3.00
N GLU A 24 1.98 15.24 4.15
CA GLU A 24 2.69 14.68 5.32
C GLU A 24 2.07 13.40 5.89
N ARG A 25 0.87 13.00 5.46
CA ARG A 25 0.12 11.96 6.19
C ARG A 25 -0.45 10.81 5.37
N TRP A 26 -0.36 10.84 4.05
CA TRP A 26 -0.80 9.71 3.23
C TRP A 26 -0.04 9.64 1.91
N GLY A 27 0.27 8.41 1.47
CA GLY A 27 0.80 8.13 0.14
C GLY A 27 0.55 6.69 -0.28
N GLU A 28 0.34 6.49 -1.58
CA GLU A 28 0.06 5.20 -2.19
C GLU A 28 0.93 4.99 -3.42
N ALA A 29 1.52 3.81 -3.55
CA ALA A 29 2.16 3.35 -4.77
C ALA A 29 1.34 2.19 -5.36
N VAL A 30 0.93 2.34 -6.62
CA VAL A 30 0.15 1.33 -7.35
C VAL A 30 0.97 0.81 -8.51
N PHE A 31 1.11 -0.51 -8.61
CA PHE A 31 1.73 -1.19 -9.74
C PHE A 31 0.69 -2.07 -10.43
N LYS A 32 0.38 -1.76 -11.69
CA LYS A 32 -0.54 -2.56 -12.52
C LYS A 32 0.25 -3.56 -13.33
N VAL A 33 -0.02 -4.85 -13.18
CA VAL A 33 0.67 -5.95 -13.87
C VAL A 33 -0.37 -6.88 -14.50
N GLY A 34 -0.65 -6.68 -15.79
CA GLY A 34 -1.73 -7.42 -16.45
C GLY A 34 -3.10 -7.00 -15.91
N GLU A 35 -3.81 -7.92 -15.27
CA GLU A 35 -5.12 -7.70 -14.64
C GLU A 35 -5.02 -7.53 -13.11
N GLU A 36 -3.81 -7.65 -12.55
CA GLU A 36 -3.55 -7.52 -11.12
C GLU A 36 -3.03 -6.12 -10.76
N ASP A 37 -3.48 -5.61 -9.62
CA ASP A 37 -2.95 -4.40 -9.01
C ASP A 37 -2.18 -4.76 -7.74
N ILE A 38 -0.95 -4.27 -7.61
CA ILE A 38 -0.15 -4.33 -6.38
C ILE A 38 -0.13 -2.94 -5.78
N VAL A 39 -0.66 -2.79 -4.57
CA VAL A 39 -0.81 -1.49 -3.90
C VAL A 39 -0.04 -1.48 -2.59
N LEU A 40 0.75 -0.43 -2.36
CA LEU A 40 1.36 -0.10 -1.09
C LEU A 40 0.83 1.26 -0.63
N GLU A 41 0.02 1.27 0.42
CA GLU A 41 -0.46 2.49 1.06
C GLU A 41 0.27 2.71 2.38
N VAL A 42 0.66 3.95 2.66
CA VAL A 42 1.19 4.39 3.94
C VAL A 42 0.37 5.59 4.41
N SER A 43 -0.20 5.49 5.61
CA SER A 43 -0.87 6.62 6.27
C SER A 43 -0.26 6.89 7.65
N VAL A 44 -0.25 8.15 8.05
CA VAL A 44 0.25 8.62 9.34
C VAL A 44 -0.94 9.18 10.14
N GLU A 45 -1.40 8.40 11.10
CA GLU A 45 -2.45 8.76 12.05
C GLU A 45 -1.83 8.96 13.45
N GLU A 46 -2.41 8.36 14.50
CA GLU A 46 -1.73 8.20 15.79
C GLU A 46 -0.49 7.28 15.68
N ASN A 47 -0.53 6.32 14.75
CA ASN A 47 0.58 5.45 14.38
C ASN A 47 0.76 5.44 12.85
N VAL A 48 1.95 5.05 12.39
CA VAL A 48 2.18 4.79 10.95
C VAL A 48 1.51 3.46 10.59
N ILE A 49 0.53 3.52 9.70
CA ILE A 49 -0.20 2.39 9.16
C ILE A 49 0.32 2.09 7.77
N VAL A 50 0.47 0.80 7.46
CA VAL A 50 0.86 0.31 6.15
C VAL A 50 -0.18 -0.70 5.68
N SER A 51 -0.64 -0.56 4.44
CA SER A 51 -1.49 -1.53 3.73
C SER A 51 -0.75 -2.05 2.51
N ILE A 52 -0.81 -3.36 2.28
CA ILE A 52 -0.26 -4.04 1.11
C ILE A 52 -1.37 -4.86 0.49
N MET A 53 -1.67 -4.65 -0.78
CA MET A 53 -2.67 -5.40 -1.53
C MET A 53 -2.02 -5.96 -2.79
N ALA A 54 -2.36 -7.19 -3.15
CA ALA A 54 -2.03 -7.81 -4.43
C ALA A 54 -3.30 -8.48 -4.95
N GLY A 55 -3.94 -7.86 -5.94
CA GLY A 55 -5.28 -8.24 -6.37
C GLY A 55 -6.33 -8.05 -5.27
N ASP A 56 -7.47 -8.72 -5.43
CA ASP A 56 -8.60 -8.63 -4.52
C ASP A 56 -8.52 -9.62 -3.34
N ASP A 57 -7.63 -10.61 -3.39
CA ASP A 57 -7.63 -11.76 -2.47
C ASP A 57 -6.45 -11.77 -1.48
N ALA A 58 -5.39 -10.98 -1.72
CA ALA A 58 -4.22 -10.90 -0.85
C ALA A 58 -4.03 -9.49 -0.27
N VAL A 59 -4.59 -9.27 0.93
CA VAL A 59 -4.49 -8.00 1.66
C VAL A 59 -3.83 -8.18 3.02
N TRP A 60 -2.93 -7.26 3.35
CA TRP A 60 -2.36 -7.09 4.69
C TRP A 60 -2.43 -5.62 5.11
N LYS A 61 -2.90 -5.35 6.34
CA LYS A 61 -2.91 -4.01 6.93
C LYS A 61 -2.46 -4.06 8.39
N GLY A 62 -1.60 -3.13 8.80
CA GLY A 62 -1.12 -3.06 10.17
C GLY A 62 -0.21 -1.86 10.42
N THR A 63 0.40 -1.79 11.60
CA THR A 63 1.37 -0.72 11.91
C THR A 63 2.71 -0.99 11.23
N LEU A 64 3.54 0.05 11.07
CA LEU A 64 4.92 -0.10 10.60
C LEU A 64 5.75 -1.06 11.49
N GLU A 65 5.50 -1.08 12.80
CA GLU A 65 6.11 -2.06 13.71
C GLU A 65 5.63 -3.47 13.40
N GLY A 66 4.33 -3.65 13.16
CA GLY A 66 3.74 -4.91 12.72
C GLY A 66 4.38 -5.41 11.43
N LEU A 67 4.54 -4.54 10.43
CA LEU A 67 5.21 -4.89 9.17
C LEU A 67 6.65 -5.35 9.41
N LYS A 68 7.41 -4.65 10.25
CA LYS A 68 8.80 -5.03 10.60
C LYS A 68 8.85 -6.41 11.27
N LYS A 69 7.95 -6.68 12.21
CA LYS A 69 7.84 -7.99 12.88
C LYS A 69 7.49 -9.09 11.87
N MET A 70 6.57 -8.81 10.94
CA MET A 70 6.18 -9.75 9.88
C MET A 70 7.36 -10.08 8.97
N LEU A 71 8.09 -9.08 8.49
CA LEU A 71 9.26 -9.26 7.62
C LEU A 71 10.40 -10.03 8.31
N LYS A 72 10.48 -9.97 9.64
CA LYS A 72 11.43 -10.77 10.45
C LYS A 72 10.92 -12.18 10.79
N GLY A 73 9.69 -12.52 10.40
CA GLY A 73 9.05 -13.80 10.74
C GLY A 73 8.64 -13.92 12.21
N GLU A 74 8.60 -12.81 12.95
CA GLU A 74 8.22 -12.77 14.37
C GLU A 74 6.69 -12.88 14.57
N ILE A 75 5.90 -12.57 13.53
CA ILE A 75 4.45 -12.76 13.51
C ILE A 75 4.02 -13.47 12.22
N LYS A 76 2.96 -14.29 12.32
CA LYS A 76 2.34 -14.94 11.15
C LYS A 76 1.34 -14.00 10.48
N MET A 77 1.28 -14.07 9.16
CA MET A 77 0.27 -13.37 8.37
C MET A 77 -1.10 -14.03 8.60
N ASN A 78 -2.05 -13.24 9.11
CA ASN A 78 -3.47 -13.58 9.04
C ASN A 78 -4.03 -12.73 7.91
N SER A 79 -4.29 -13.34 6.75
CA SER A 79 -4.97 -12.66 5.65
C SER A 79 -6.38 -12.28 6.10
N GLN A 80 -6.80 -11.05 5.85
CA GLN A 80 -8.21 -10.67 5.90
C GLN A 80 -8.76 -10.74 4.47
N PRO A 81 -10.01 -11.22 4.27
CA PRO A 81 -10.66 -11.05 2.98
C PRO A 81 -10.80 -9.56 2.67
N ALA A 82 -10.64 -9.16 1.40
CA ALA A 82 -11.07 -7.83 0.97
C ALA A 82 -12.58 -7.70 1.26
N GLY A 83 -12.94 -6.69 2.04
CA GLY A 83 -14.32 -6.42 2.46
C GLY A 83 -15.14 -5.78 1.35
#